data_AF-A0A929EB45-F1
#
_entry.id   AF-A0A929EB45-F1
#
_cell.length_a   1.000
_cell.length_b   1.000
_cell.length_c   1.000
_cell.angle_alpha   90.00
_cell.angle_beta   90.00
_cell.angle_gamma   90.00
#
_symmetry.space_group_name_H-M   'P 1'
#
loop_
_entity.id
_entity.type
_entity.pdbx_description
1 polymer ?
#
loop_
_entity_poly.entity_id
_entity_poly.type
_entity_poly.pdbx_seq_one_letter_code
_entity_poly.pdbx_strand_id
1 'polypeptide(L)'
;MLKLRVITASVLFPFTLYCILFLSNASFAFVMGSVMLIAAYEWAGLAGFITPLRKMAFVVIVGTVIYSVWLMNFAISSYFMNLFASIFWFFCAVLVLKYPKSASFWKDKSIVIAVMGIILFLLTWYALISIHGIEGLQFAQKTIEGPY
;
A
#
# COMPACT_ATOMS: atom_id res chain seq x y z
N MET A 1 -12.97 25.73 -1.66
CA MET A 1 -12.39 24.50 -1.10
C MET A 1 -13.03 23.22 -1.63
N LEU A 2 -14.35 23.17 -1.90
CA LEU A 2 -14.97 22.00 -2.57
C LEU A 2 -14.47 21.78 -4.00
N LYS A 3 -14.35 22.85 -4.81
CA LYS A 3 -13.94 22.77 -6.23
C LYS A 3 -12.64 21.99 -6.43
N LEU A 4 -11.60 22.28 -5.64
CA LEU A 4 -10.30 21.61 -5.73
C LEU A 4 -10.39 20.12 -5.36
N ARG A 5 -11.11 19.77 -4.28
CA ARG A 5 -11.32 18.37 -3.88
C ARG A 5 -12.07 17.56 -4.94
N VAL A 6 -13.10 18.17 -5.56
CA VAL A 6 -13.87 17.53 -6.64
C VAL A 6 -12.98 17.32 -7.86
N ILE A 7 -12.21 18.32 -8.29
CA ILE A 7 -11.30 18.19 -9.43
C ILE A 7 -10.27 17.08 -9.21
N THR A 8 -9.62 17.03 -8.05
CA THR A 8 -8.62 15.99 -7.75
C THR A 8 -9.25 14.60 -7.74
N ALA A 9 -10.42 14.42 -7.12
CA ALA A 9 -11.13 13.15 -7.12
C ALA A 9 -11.58 12.73 -8.54
N SER A 10 -12.08 13.68 -9.34
CA SER A 10 -12.50 13.44 -10.72
C SER A 10 -11.36 13.05 -11.65
N VAL A 11 -10.11 13.44 -11.36
CA VAL A 11 -8.92 13.02 -12.12
C VAL A 11 -8.37 11.67 -11.61
N LEU A 12 -8.30 11.48 -10.30
CA LEU A 12 -7.80 10.24 -9.69
C LEU A 12 -8.69 9.03 -9.98
N PHE A 13 -10.01 9.23 -10.04
CA PHE A 13 -10.96 8.15 -10.30
C PHE A 13 -10.73 7.45 -11.66
N PRO A 14 -10.76 8.15 -12.81
CA PRO A 14 -10.51 7.52 -14.11
C PRO A 14 -9.07 7.01 -14.21
N PHE A 15 -8.10 7.70 -13.62
CA PHE A 15 -6.72 7.22 -13.57
C PHE A 15 -6.59 5.88 -12.84
N THR A 16 -7.25 5.73 -11.69
CA THR A 16 -7.22 4.49 -10.92
C THR A 16 -7.91 3.36 -11.66
N LEU A 17 -9.05 3.63 -12.32
CA LEU A 17 -9.71 2.64 -13.18
C LEU A 17 -8.83 2.22 -14.34
N TYR A 18 -8.12 3.16 -14.96
CA TYR A 18 -7.16 2.86 -16.01
C TYR A 18 -6.08 1.89 -15.53
N CYS A 19 -5.49 2.17 -14.36
CA CYS A 19 -4.48 1.29 -13.76
C CYS A 19 -5.01 -0.11 -13.45
N ILE A 20 -6.27 -0.26 -13.04
CA ILE A 20 -6.85 -1.56 -12.66
C ILE A 20 -7.29 -2.38 -13.89
N LEU A 21 -7.78 -1.73 -14.94
CA LEU A 21 -8.40 -2.42 -16.07
C LEU A 21 -7.45 -2.66 -17.25
N PHE A 22 -6.48 -1.77 -17.46
CA PHE A 22 -5.65 -1.77 -18.67
C PHE A 22 -4.18 -2.10 -18.41
N LEU A 23 -3.70 -1.98 -17.17
CA LEU A 23 -2.30 -2.19 -16.86
C LEU A 23 -2.01 -3.67 -16.63
N SER A 24 -0.91 -4.18 -17.18
CA SER A 24 -0.46 -5.55 -16.85
C SER A 24 -0.15 -5.64 -15.35
N ASN A 25 -0.26 -6.84 -14.77
CA ASN A 25 -0.02 -7.04 -13.33
C ASN A 25 1.34 -6.46 -12.86
N ALA A 26 2.38 -6.61 -13.69
CA ALA A 26 3.70 -6.04 -13.39
C ALA A 26 3.72 -4.51 -13.42
N SER A 27 3.12 -3.90 -14.43
CA SER A 27 3.04 -2.44 -14.51
C SER A 27 2.20 -1.86 -13.37
N PHE A 28 1.10 -2.52 -13.02
CA PHE A 28 0.26 -2.17 -11.88
C PHE A 28 1.05 -2.20 -10.56
N ALA A 29 1.88 -3.23 -10.37
CA ALA A 29 2.74 -3.35 -9.19
C ALA A 29 3.73 -2.18 -9.04
N PHE A 30 4.34 -1.71 -10.13
CA PHE A 30 5.25 -0.55 -10.09
C PHE A 30 4.51 0.76 -9.78
N VAL A 31 3.32 0.97 -10.38
CA VAL A 31 2.50 2.14 -10.10
C VAL A 31 2.07 2.16 -8.63
N MET A 32 1.52 1.06 -8.12
CA MET A 32 1.10 0.97 -6.72
C MET A 32 2.30 1.02 -5.76
N GLY A 33 3.45 0.47 -6.14
CA GLY A 33 4.69 0.59 -5.38
C GLY A 33 5.11 2.06 -5.22
N SER A 34 5.05 2.84 -6.30
CA SER A 34 5.34 4.27 -6.28
C SER A 34 4.38 5.04 -5.36
N VAL A 35 3.09 4.70 -5.39
CA VAL A 35 2.08 5.26 -4.47
C VAL A 35 2.43 4.94 -3.01
N MET A 36 2.86 3.71 -2.70
CA MET A 36 3.31 3.36 -1.34
C MET A 36 4.53 4.15 -0.89
N LEU A 37 5.49 4.44 -1.79
CA LEU A 37 6.68 5.23 -1.44
C LEU A 37 6.32 6.69 -1.11
N ILE A 38 5.39 7.28 -1.84
CA ILE A 38 4.86 8.62 -1.54
C ILE A 38 4.17 8.59 -0.17
N ALA A 39 3.33 7.59 0.07
CA ALA A 39 2.66 7.43 1.36
C ALA A 39 3.65 7.19 2.51
N ALA A 40 4.73 6.45 2.27
CA ALA A 40 5.79 6.22 3.25
C ALA A 40 6.52 7.50 3.64
N TYR A 41 6.72 8.42 2.69
CA TYR A 41 7.34 9.72 2.98
C TYR A 41 6.50 10.55 3.94
N GLU A 42 5.17 10.58 3.74
CA GLU A 42 4.25 11.27 4.64
C GLU A 42 4.15 10.56 6.00
N TRP A 43 4.13 9.22 5.99
CA TRP A 43 4.10 8.41 7.21
C TRP A 43 5.35 8.58 8.07
N ALA A 44 6.51 8.79 7.46
CA ALA A 44 7.73 9.14 8.20
C ALA A 44 7.54 10.39 9.05
N GLY A 45 6.78 11.38 8.56
CA GLY A 45 6.39 12.56 9.33
C GLY A 45 5.53 12.20 10.55
N LEU A 46 4.56 11.29 10.39
CA LEU A 46 3.73 10.78 11.49
C LEU A 46 4.53 9.99 12.53
N ALA A 47 5.58 9.28 12.10
CA ALA A 47 6.51 8.60 12.99
C ALA A 47 7.46 9.54 13.75
N GLY A 48 7.39 10.86 13.51
CA GLY A 48 8.27 11.84 14.15
C GLY A 48 9.64 11.99 13.48
N PHE A 49 9.81 11.50 12.25
CA PHE A 49 11.00 11.79 11.45
C PHE A 49 10.88 13.18 10.81
N ILE A 50 11.52 14.16 11.44
CA ILE A 50 11.42 15.57 11.06
C ILE A 50 12.34 15.91 9.87
N THR A 51 13.55 15.35 9.84
CA THR A 51 14.54 15.70 8.82
C THR A 51 14.26 14.99 7.49
N PRO A 52 14.45 15.67 6.34
CA PRO A 52 14.20 15.07 5.03
C PRO A 52 15.04 13.82 4.80
N LEU A 53 16.27 13.79 5.33
CA LEU A 53 17.16 12.62 5.25
C LEU A 53 16.57 11.39 5.98
N ARG A 54 16.00 11.56 7.17
CA ARG A 54 15.36 10.46 7.92
C ARG A 54 14.09 9.97 7.22
N LYS A 55 13.31 10.89 6.64
CA LYS A 55 12.14 10.53 5.83
C LYS A 55 12.54 9.71 4.60
N MET A 56 13.57 10.16 3.87
CA MET A 56 14.09 9.43 2.72
C MET A 56 14.65 8.06 3.12
N ALA A 57 15.38 7.96 4.23
CA ALA A 57 15.86 6.67 4.74
C ALA A 57 14.69 5.69 5.00
N PHE A 58 13.60 6.17 5.59
CA PHE A 58 12.39 5.36 5.79
C PHE A 58 11.76 4.91 4.46
N VAL A 59 11.65 5.81 3.47
CA VAL A 59 11.15 5.47 2.13
C VAL A 59 12.02 4.41 1.46
N VAL A 60 13.35 4.53 1.55
CA VAL A 60 14.29 3.55 1.00
C VAL A 60 14.11 2.18 1.67
N ILE A 61 13.91 2.14 3.00
CA ILE A 61 13.63 0.89 3.71
C ILE A 61 12.32 0.26 3.20
N VAL A 62 11.24 1.04 3.12
CA VAL A 62 9.94 0.55 2.61
C VAL A 62 10.07 0.03 1.17
N GLY A 63 10.75 0.78 0.29
CA GLY A 63 10.99 0.38 -1.09
C GLY A 63 11.82 -0.88 -1.22
N THR A 64 12.85 -1.04 -0.39
CA THR A 64 13.69 -2.25 -0.35
C THR A 64 12.87 -3.47 0.06
N VAL A 65 12.02 -3.33 1.09
CA VAL A 65 11.14 -4.41 1.55
C VAL A 65 10.15 -4.81 0.46
N ILE A 66 9.46 -3.85 -0.16
CA ILE A 66 8.53 -4.12 -1.26
C ILE A 66 9.25 -4.80 -2.44
N TYR A 67 10.40 -4.27 -2.84
CA TYR A 67 11.17 -4.78 -3.95
C TYR A 67 11.74 -6.19 -3.69
N SER A 68 12.16 -6.48 -2.46
CA SER A 68 12.60 -7.84 -2.10
C SER A 68 11.49 -8.87 -2.25
N VAL A 69 10.25 -8.52 -1.89
CA VAL A 69 9.10 -9.42 -2.04
C VAL A 69 8.74 -9.62 -3.51
N TRP A 70 8.87 -8.57 -4.33
CA TRP A 70 8.77 -8.68 -5.79
C TRP A 70 9.81 -9.64 -6.38
N LEU A 71 11.09 -9.49 -6.02
CA LEU A 71 12.19 -10.33 -6.50
C LEU A 71 12.04 -11.80 -6.11
N MET A 72 11.46 -12.06 -4.94
CA MET A 72 11.16 -13.43 -4.49
C MET A 72 9.96 -14.04 -5.21
N ASN A 73 9.39 -13.39 -6.24
CA ASN A 73 8.24 -13.85 -7.01
C ASN A 73 7.09 -14.34 -6.12
N PHE A 74 6.78 -13.60 -5.05
CA PHE A 74 5.71 -13.97 -4.13
C PHE A 74 5.89 -15.38 -3.53
N ALA A 75 7.13 -15.75 -3.15
CA ALA A 75 7.46 -17.05 -2.55
C ALA A 75 6.55 -17.47 -1.38
N ILE A 76 6.04 -16.50 -0.62
CA ILE A 76 4.99 -16.74 0.37
C ILE A 76 3.65 -16.75 -0.34
N SER A 77 2.89 -17.83 -0.20
CA SER A 77 1.55 -17.95 -0.78
C SER A 77 0.64 -16.79 -0.37
N SER A 78 -0.13 -16.31 -1.35
CA SER A 78 -1.08 -15.21 -1.19
C SER A 78 -2.08 -15.43 -0.07
N TYR A 79 -2.46 -16.68 0.18
CA TYR A 79 -3.35 -17.04 1.28
C TYR A 79 -2.78 -16.63 2.64
N PHE A 80 -1.52 -17.01 2.94
CA PHE A 80 -0.89 -16.70 4.22
C PHE A 80 -0.65 -15.20 4.40
N MET A 81 -0.20 -14.53 3.34
CA MET A 81 0.06 -13.10 3.40
C MET A 81 -1.23 -12.28 3.58
N ASN A 82 -2.31 -12.67 2.90
CA ASN A 82 -3.62 -12.02 3.05
C ASN A 82 -4.26 -12.32 4.42
N LEU A 83 -4.06 -13.53 4.97
CA LEU A 83 -4.48 -13.84 6.34
C LEU A 83 -3.74 -12.97 7.36
N PHE A 84 -2.41 -12.83 7.21
CA PHE A 84 -1.61 -11.97 8.05
C PHE A 84 -2.02 -10.50 7.92
N ALA A 85 -2.29 -10.03 6.70
CA ALA A 85 -2.88 -8.70 6.45
C ALA A 85 -4.21 -8.52 7.19
N SER A 86 -5.11 -9.49 7.12
CA SER A 86 -6.41 -9.43 7.79
C SER A 86 -6.26 -9.35 9.31
N ILE A 87 -5.37 -10.16 9.89
CA ILE A 87 -5.07 -10.13 11.33
C ILE A 87 -4.47 -8.77 11.73
N PHE A 88 -3.53 -8.25 10.95
CA PHE A 88 -2.88 -6.97 11.22
C PHE A 88 -3.87 -5.80 11.14
N TRP A 89 -4.73 -5.78 10.13
CA TRP A 89 -5.79 -4.77 9.99
C TRP A 89 -6.80 -4.84 11.13
N PHE A 90 -7.20 -6.05 11.53
CA PHE A 90 -8.07 -6.25 12.69
C PHE A 90 -7.41 -5.75 13.98
N PHE A 91 -6.13 -6.05 14.18
CA PHE A 91 -5.34 -5.52 15.30
C PHE A 91 -5.32 -3.99 15.31
N CYS A 92 -5.06 -3.35 14.16
CA CYS A 92 -5.10 -1.89 14.02
C CYS A 92 -6.50 -1.33 14.34
N ALA A 93 -7.57 -1.96 13.86
CA ALA A 93 -8.95 -1.55 14.16
C ALA A 93 -9.23 -1.61 15.68
N VAL A 94 -8.78 -2.67 16.37
CA VAL A 94 -8.92 -2.78 17.83
C VAL A 94 -8.16 -1.68 18.57
N LEU A 95 -6.96 -1.29 18.11
CA LEU A 95 -6.21 -0.16 18.69
C LEU A 95 -6.98 1.16 18.56
N VAL A 96 -7.59 1.41 17.40
CA VAL A 96 -8.41 2.60 17.16
C VAL A 96 -9.66 2.61 18.02
N LEU A 97 -10.37 1.48 18.13
CA LEU A 97 -11.57 1.34 18.96
C LEU A 97 -11.29 1.50 20.47
N LYS A 98 -10.08 1.13 20.92
CA LYS A 98 -9.64 1.27 22.31
C LYS A 98 -8.99 2.62 22.62
N TYR A 99 -9.05 3.58 21.70
CA TYR A 99 -8.61 4.95 21.97
C TYR A 99 -9.50 5.60 23.07
N PRO A 100 -8.94 6.37 24.02
CA PRO A 100 -7.55 6.83 24.14
C PRO A 100 -6.61 5.88 24.90
N LYS A 101 -7.12 4.82 25.56
CA LYS A 101 -6.30 3.92 26.40
C LYS A 101 -5.17 3.25 25.61
N SER A 102 -5.44 2.89 24.35
CA SER A 102 -4.43 2.31 23.45
C SER A 102 -3.31 3.30 23.07
N ALA A 103 -3.55 4.61 23.11
CA ALA A 103 -2.61 5.62 22.61
C ALA A 103 -1.27 5.60 23.36
N SER A 104 -1.26 5.28 24.66
CA SER A 104 -0.03 5.13 25.47
C SER A 104 0.94 4.09 24.87
N PHE A 105 0.43 3.09 24.15
CA PHE A 105 1.26 2.03 23.57
C PHE A 105 2.07 2.50 22.35
N TRP A 106 1.53 3.41 21.54
CA TRP A 106 2.07 3.73 20.20
C TRP A 106 2.31 5.22 19.92
N LYS A 107 1.57 6.13 20.55
CA LYS A 107 1.55 7.56 20.20
C LYS A 107 2.90 8.25 20.32
N ASP A 108 3.66 7.95 21.38
CA ASP A 108 4.94 8.63 21.67
C ASP A 108 6.15 7.82 21.18
N LYS A 109 5.91 6.68 20.51
CA LYS A 109 6.97 5.73 20.12
C LYS A 109 7.17 5.76 18.61
N SER A 110 8.08 6.61 18.15
CA SER A 110 8.47 6.73 16.74
C SER A 110 8.73 5.40 16.05
N ILE A 111 9.44 4.49 16.72
CA ILE A 111 9.77 3.17 16.16
C ILE A 111 8.54 2.30 15.94
N VAL A 112 7.54 2.35 16.84
CA VAL A 112 6.31 1.56 16.72
C VAL A 112 5.50 2.05 15.53
N ILE A 113 5.36 3.37 15.37
CA ILE A 113 4.67 3.98 14.23
C ILE A 113 5.38 3.64 12.92
N ALA A 114 6.72 3.71 12.89
CA ALA A 114 7.51 3.36 11.71
C ALA A 114 7.34 1.88 11.32
N VAL A 115 7.44 0.95 12.26
CA VAL A 115 7.25 -0.50 12.01
C VAL A 115 5.83 -0.79 11.55
N MET A 116 4.81 -0.20 12.19
CA MET A 116 3.42 -0.33 11.73
C MET A 116 3.25 0.17 10.29
N GLY A 117 3.91 1.26 9.92
CA GLY A 117 3.92 1.79 8.56
C GLY A 117 4.52 0.79 7.56
N ILE A 118 5.70 0.24 7.84
CA ILE A 118 6.35 -0.74 6.96
C ILE A 118 5.43 -1.95 6.72
N ILE A 119 4.86 -2.50 7.79
CA ILE A 119 3.93 -3.63 7.71
C ILE A 119 2.69 -3.25 6.89
N LEU A 120 2.11 -2.09 7.15
CA LEU A 120 0.92 -1.59 6.45
C LEU A 120 1.16 -1.43 4.95
N PHE A 121 2.26 -0.78 4.55
CA PHE A 121 2.57 -0.55 3.14
C PHE A 121 2.86 -1.84 2.39
N LEU A 122 3.63 -2.75 3.00
CA LEU A 122 3.91 -4.04 2.41
C LEU A 122 2.63 -4.86 2.20
N LEU A 123 1.79 -4.99 3.23
CA LEU A 123 0.59 -5.82 3.16
C LEU A 123 -0.45 -5.23 2.21
N THR A 124 -0.58 -3.91 2.17
CA THR A 124 -1.48 -3.23 1.24
C THR A 124 -1.06 -3.46 -0.21
N TRP A 125 0.22 -3.25 -0.52
CA TRP A 125 0.76 -3.45 -1.86
C TRP A 125 0.65 -4.91 -2.32
N TYR A 126 1.00 -5.85 -1.43
CA TYR A 126 0.91 -7.28 -1.72
C TYR A 126 -0.54 -7.69 -2.01
N ALA A 127 -1.50 -7.29 -1.17
CA ALA A 127 -2.90 -7.66 -1.34
C ALA A 127 -3.47 -7.12 -2.65
N LEU A 128 -3.14 -5.87 -3.02
CA LEU A 128 -3.58 -5.27 -4.28
C LEU A 128 -3.09 -6.06 -5.51
N ILE A 129 -1.81 -6.41 -5.55
CA ILE A 129 -1.24 -7.14 -6.69
C ILE A 129 -1.76 -8.57 -6.75
N SER A 130 -1.89 -9.22 -5.59
CA SER A 130 -2.44 -10.56 -5.46
C SER A 130 -3.85 -10.64 -6.03
N ILE A 131 -4.72 -9.66 -5.70
CA ILE A 131 -6.09 -9.59 -6.24
C ILE A 131 -6.06 -9.30 -7.74
N HIS A 132 -5.25 -8.33 -8.19
CA HIS A 132 -5.13 -7.98 -9.62
C HIS A 132 -4.59 -9.14 -10.48
N GLY A 133 -3.81 -10.05 -9.87
CA GLY A 133 -3.22 -11.20 -10.54
C GLY A 133 -4.17 -12.38 -10.71
N ILE A 134 -5.37 -12.33 -10.12
CA ILE A 134 -6.36 -13.40 -10.26
C ILE A 134 -6.84 -13.46 -11.71
N GLU A 135 -6.90 -14.68 -12.27
CA GLU A 135 -7.23 -14.95 -13.69
C GLU A 135 -8.51 -14.26 -14.18
N GLY A 136 -9.51 -14.06 -13.32
CA GLY A 136 -10.76 -13.39 -13.67
C GLY A 136 -10.61 -11.92 -14.09
N LEU A 137 -9.65 -11.18 -13.51
CA LEU A 137 -9.35 -9.80 -13.92
C LEU A 137 -8.49 -9.78 -15.18
N GLN A 138 -7.57 -10.72 -15.30
CA GLN A 138 -6.74 -10.89 -16.50
C GLN A 138 -7.59 -11.28 -17.73
N PHE A 139 -8.66 -12.06 -17.54
CA PHE A 139 -9.63 -12.39 -18.59
C PHE A 139 -10.38 -11.16 -19.09
N ALA A 140 -10.88 -10.31 -18.18
CA ALA A 140 -11.55 -9.07 -18.57
C ALA A 140 -10.62 -8.16 -19.39
N GLN A 141 -9.37 -8.04 -18.98
CA GLN A 141 -8.33 -7.28 -19.69
C GLN A 141 -8.07 -7.85 -21.09
N LYS A 142 -7.91 -9.18 -21.21
CA LYS A 142 -7.73 -9.87 -22.50
C LYS A 142 -8.96 -9.75 -23.43
N THR A 143 -10.16 -9.59 -22.87
CA THR A 143 -11.40 -9.40 -23.65
C THR A 143 -11.53 -7.96 -24.15
N ILE A 144 -11.07 -6.98 -23.37
CA ILE A 144 -11.05 -5.55 -23.74
C ILE A 144 -10.00 -5.28 -24.83
N GLU A 145 -8.86 -5.96 -24.78
CA GLU A 145 -7.80 -5.83 -25.79
C GLU A 145 -8.18 -6.47 -27.15
N GLY A 146 -9.17 -7.36 -27.18
CA GLY A 146 -9.60 -8.06 -28.40
C GLY A 146 -8.55 -9.05 -28.93
N PRO A 147 -8.90 -9.91 -29.90
CA PRO A 147 -7.98 -10.92 -30.44
C PRO A 147 -6.96 -10.37 -31.45
N TYR A 148 -6.76 -9.05 -31.52
CA TYR A 148 -5.96 -8.37 -32.55
C TYR A 148 -4.77 -7.64 -31.95
#